data_AF-A0A8S8YQU1-F1
#
_entry.id   AF-A0A8S8YQU1-F1
#
_cell.length_a   1.000
_cell.length_b   1.000
_cell.length_c   1.000
_cell.angle_alpha   90.00
_cell.angle_beta   90.00
_cell.angle_gamma   90.00
#
_symmetry.space_group_name_H-M   'P 1'
#
loop_
_entity.id
_entity.type
_entity.pdbx_description
1 polymer ?
#
loop_
_entity_poly.entity_id
_entity_poly.type
_entity_poly.pdbx_seq_one_letter_code
_entity_poly.pdbx_strand_id
1 'polypeptide(L)' 'MGGWRRKSLPDAILVPAGTTAKGLAYQVHSDLGEGFVRAIDARTGRVIGADHELSDGDVVSILAKT' A
#
# COMPACT_ATOMS: atom_id res chain seq x y z
N MET A 1 -4.52 16.52 13.98
CA MET A 1 -3.87 16.52 12.66
C MET A 1 -2.38 16.23 12.85
N GLY A 2 -1.96 14.96 12.82
CA GLY A 2 -0.56 14.55 12.82
C GLY A 2 -0.36 13.67 11.58
N GLY A 3 0.63 13.84 10.72
CA GLY A 3 2.00 14.23 10.95
C GLY A 3 2.85 13.15 10.27
N TRP A 4 2.91 13.15 8.93
CA TRP A 4 3.75 12.24 8.16
C TRP A 4 5.22 12.65 8.37
N ARG A 5 5.81 12.22 9.48
CA ARG A 5 7.24 12.38 9.76
C ARG A 5 7.95 11.05 9.61
N ARG A 6 8.27 10.67 8.36
CA ARG A 6 9.61 10.18 7.99
C ARG A 6 9.88 10.54 6.53
N LYS A 7 11.05 11.13 6.31
CA LYS A 7 11.57 11.60 5.04
C LYS A 7 12.30 10.43 4.37
N SER A 8 11.55 9.42 3.97
CA SER A 8 12.02 8.29 3.16
C SER A 8 11.25 8.31 1.86
N LEU A 9 11.94 8.21 0.72
CA LEU A 9 11.26 8.10 -0.57
C LEU A 9 10.49 6.77 -0.58
N PRO A 10 9.27 6.72 -1.14
CA PRO A 10 8.59 5.45 -1.36
C PRO A 10 9.44 4.60 -2.29
N ASP A 11 9.67 3.34 -1.91
CA ASP A 11 10.30 2.37 -2.80
C ASP A 11 9.39 2.11 -4.01
N ALA A 12 9.97 2.05 -5.20
CA ALA A 12 9.24 1.72 -6.42
C ALA A 12 9.29 0.20 -6.65
N ILE A 13 8.12 -0.44 -6.62
CA ILE A 13 7.99 -1.90 -6.80
C ILE A 13 7.24 -2.15 -8.11
N LEU A 14 7.82 -2.99 -8.97
CA LEU A 14 7.14 -3.49 -10.16
C LEU A 14 6.28 -4.70 -9.79
N VAL A 15 5.01 -4.65 -10.16
CA VAL A 15 4.05 -5.73 -9.93
C VAL A 15 3.28 -6.03 -11.23
N PRO A 16 2.77 -7.26 -11.43
CA PRO A 16 1.92 -7.57 -12.57
C PRO A 16 0.67 -6.69 -12.62
N ALA A 17 0.15 -6.45 -13.83
CA ALA A 17 -1.16 -5.81 -14.00
C ALA A 17 -2.26 -6.61 -13.29
N GLY A 18 -3.22 -5.90 -12.68
CA GLY A 18 -4.27 -6.51 -11.85
C GLY A 18 -3.82 -6.88 -10.42
N THR A 19 -2.59 -6.53 -10.02
CA THR A 19 -2.17 -6.67 -8.61
C THR A 19 -3.03 -5.77 -7.73
N THR A 20 -3.59 -6.33 -6.67
CA THR A 20 -4.42 -5.59 -5.72
C THR A 20 -3.60 -4.96 -4.60
N ALA A 21 -4.19 -4.04 -3.84
CA ALA A 21 -3.54 -3.42 -2.68
C ALA A 21 -3.05 -4.45 -1.64
N LYS A 22 -3.81 -5.53 -1.40
CA LYS A 22 -3.35 -6.63 -0.54
C LYS A 22 -2.27 -7.47 -1.23
N GLY A 23 -2.36 -7.67 -2.54
CA GLY A 23 -1.30 -8.31 -3.33
C GLY A 23 0.04 -7.58 -3.21
N LEU A 24 0.03 -6.25 -3.27
CA LEU A 24 1.22 -5.43 -3.04
C LEU A 24 1.78 -5.62 -1.62
N ALA A 25 0.92 -5.75 -0.60
CA ALA A 25 1.36 -6.03 0.77
C ALA A 25 2.20 -7.32 0.83
N TYR A 26 1.74 -8.39 0.16
CA TYR A 26 2.49 -9.65 0.07
C TYR A 26 3.79 -9.53 -0.74
N GLN A 27 3.83 -8.67 -1.77
CA GLN A 27 5.07 -8.41 -2.52
C GLN A 27 6.13 -7.71 -1.66
N VAL A 28 5.70 -6.87 -0.72
CA VAL A 28 6.61 -6.22 0.23
C VAL A 28 7.06 -7.22 1.30
N HIS A 29 6.13 -7.88 1.98
CA HIS A 29 6.43 -8.91 2.99
C HIS A 29 5.19 -9.76 3.34
N SER A 30 5.38 -11.04 3.67
CA SER A 30 4.29 -11.94 4.11
C SER A 30 3.47 -11.35 5.27
N ASP A 31 4.15 -10.88 6.31
CA ASP A 31 3.53 -10.35 7.53
C ASP A 31 2.64 -9.12 7.27
N LEU A 32 2.98 -8.31 6.26
CA LEU A 32 2.14 -7.18 5.84
C LEU A 32 0.88 -7.65 5.12
N GLY A 33 0.98 -8.69 4.30
CA GLY A 33 -0.15 -9.30 3.61
C GLY A 33 -1.09 -10.04 4.56
N GLU A 34 -0.54 -10.81 5.50
CA GLU A 34 -1.31 -11.52 6.54
C GLU A 34 -1.98 -10.54 7.51
N GLY A 35 -1.24 -9.52 7.95
CA GLY A 35 -1.72 -8.47 8.84
C GLY A 35 -2.51 -7.36 8.16
N PHE A 36 -2.83 -7.46 6.87
CA PHE A 36 -3.42 -6.35 6.11
C PHE A 36 -4.72 -5.83 6.75
N VAL A 37 -4.73 -4.54 7.12
CA VAL A 37 -5.92 -3.87 7.64
C VAL A 37 -6.57 -3.03 6.55
N ARG A 38 -5.78 -2.17 5.91
CA ARG A 38 -6.21 -1.29 4.83
C ARG A 38 -5.01 -0.73 4.09
N ALA A 39 -5.26 -0.21 2.91
CA ALA A 39 -4.31 0.63 2.20
C ALA A 39 -4.84 2.06 2.09
N ILE A 40 -3.94 3.02 1.87
CA ILE A 40 -4.24 4.44 1.71
C ILE A 40 -3.55 4.91 0.44
N ASP A 41 -4.30 5.52 -0.48
CA ASP A 41 -3.73 6.30 -1.56
C ASP A 41 -3.06 7.54 -0.94
N ALA A 42 -1.73 7.59 -0.99
CA ALA A 42 -0.93 8.64 -0.37
C ALA A 42 -1.07 10.00 -1.08
N ARG A 43 -1.60 10.04 -2.31
CA ARG A 43 -1.85 11.30 -3.04
C ARG A 43 -3.14 11.96 -2.57
N THR A 44 -4.21 11.18 -2.39
CA THR A 44 -5.53 11.70 -2.03
C THR A 44 -5.88 11.56 -0.55
N GLY A 45 -5.15 10.73 0.19
CA GLY A 45 -5.44 10.35 1.58
C GLY A 45 -6.64 9.43 1.74
N ARG A 46 -7.19 8.90 0.64
CA ARG A 46 -8.37 8.01 0.67
C ARG A 46 -7.97 6.60 1.04
N VAL A 47 -8.85 5.94 1.80
CA VAL A 47 -8.71 4.52 2.10
C VAL A 47 -9.11 3.70 0.87
N ILE A 48 -8.27 2.75 0.49
CA ILE A 48 -8.54 1.76 -0.56
C ILE A 48 -8.62 0.35 0.04
N GLY A 49 -9.55 -0.44 -0.50
CA GLY A 49 -9.83 -1.80 -0.05
C GLY A 49 -8.77 -2.80 -0.50
N ALA A 50 -8.83 -4.02 0.05
CA ALA A 50 -7.89 -5.09 -0.27
C ALA A 50 -7.88 -5.46 -1.77
N ASP A 51 -9.06 -5.44 -2.40
CA ASP A 51 -9.28 -5.85 -3.80
C ASP A 51 -9.13 -4.68 -4.79
N HIS A 52 -8.71 -3.49 -4.32
CA HIS A 52 -8.45 -2.38 -5.22
C HIS A 52 -7.23 -2.71 -6.10
N GLU A 53 -7.44 -2.81 -7.41
CA GLU A 53 -6.38 -3.00 -8.39
C GLU A 53 -5.53 -1.74 -8.52
N LEU A 54 -4.21 -1.94 -8.50
CA LEU A 54 -3.25 -0.85 -8.59
C LEU A 54 -3.04 -0.42 -10.04
N SER A 55 -2.92 0.90 -10.21
CA SER A 55 -2.55 1.54 -11.46
C SER A 55 -1.08 1.96 -11.45
N ASP A 56 -0.51 2.14 -12.64
CA ASP A 56 0.84 2.68 -12.78
C ASP A 56 0.98 4.05 -12.08
N GLY A 57 2.04 4.21 -11.30
CA GLY A 57 2.32 5.44 -10.56
C GLY A 57 1.51 5.65 -9.27
N ASP A 58 0.70 4.66 -8.86
CA ASP A 58 0.02 4.67 -7.57
C ASP A 58 1.03 4.71 -6.43
N VAL A 59 0.75 5.56 -5.44
CA VAL A 59 1.55 5.67 -4.22
C VAL A 59 0.70 5.17 -3.07
N VAL A 60 1.00 3.96 -2.61
CA VAL A 60 0.16 3.26 -1.63
C VAL A 60 0.88 3.12 -0.30
N SER A 61 0.21 3.50 0.77
CA SER A 61 0.64 3.23 2.14
C SER A 61 -0.17 2.08 2.71
N ILE A 62 0.51 1.02 3.15
CA ILE A 62 -0.11 -0.17 3.70
C ILE A 62 -0.14 -0.06 5.21
N LEU A 63 -1.32 -0.24 5.81
CA LEU A 63 -1.47 -0.39 7.25
C LEU A 63 -1.72 -1.86 7.55
N ALA A 64 -0.82 -2.47 8.32
CA ALA A 64 -0.95 -3.83 8.82
C ALA A 64 -1.04 -3.84 10.35
N LYS A 65 -1.76 -4.82 10.89
CA LYS A 65 -1.81 -5.16 12.31
C LYS A 65 -0.78 -6.26 12.53
N THR A 66 0.49 -5.88 12.48
CA THR A 66 1.60 -6.72 12.92
C THR A 66 1.63 -6.80 14.44
#